data_AF-A0A4R5Q7K7-F1
#
_entry.id   AF-A0A4R5Q7K7-F1
#
_cell.length_a   1.000
_cell.length_b   1.000
_cell.length_c   1.000
_cell.angle_alpha   90.00
_cell.angle_beta   90.00
_cell.angle_gamma   90.00
#
_symmetry.space_group_name_H-M   'P 1'
#
loop_
_entity.id
_entity.type
_entity.pdbx_description
1 polymer ?
#
loop_
_entity_poly.entity_id
_entity_poly.type
_entity_poly.pdbx_seq_one_letter_code
_entity_poly.pdbx_strand_id
1 'polypeptide(L)'
;MTDTPPEDLRAIGRLPGGLEVEIRHRRAAGGTGAEQVVVSVTAPAGFEAWGRLMEASNPMLAWIQVVEAAWAPWLALMGISGPRLPRR
;
A
#
# COMPACT_ATOMS: atom_id res chain seq x y z
N MET A 1 26.50 3.08 -23.73
CA MET A 1 25.26 2.36 -23.35
C MET A 1 25.41 1.97 -21.89
N THR A 2 25.03 2.87 -20.99
CA THR A 2 25.11 2.66 -19.53
C THR A 2 23.88 1.87 -19.10
N ASP A 3 24.07 0.57 -18.90
CA ASP A 3 23.04 -0.32 -18.38
C ASP A 3 22.82 0.05 -16.90
N THR A 4 21.79 0.85 -16.62
CA THR A 4 21.44 1.20 -15.25
C THR A 4 20.65 0.03 -14.71
N PRO A 5 21.11 -0.66 -13.64
CA PRO A 5 20.40 -1.82 -13.12
C PRO A 5 18.97 -1.41 -12.74
N PRO A 6 17.99 -2.32 -12.90
CA PRO A 6 16.61 -2.04 -12.51
C PRO A 6 16.57 -1.61 -11.05
N GLU A 7 15.93 -0.48 -10.79
CA GLU A 7 15.69 0.01 -9.44
C GLU A 7 14.59 -0.87 -8.83
N ASP A 8 15.00 -1.73 -7.89
CA ASP A 8 14.10 -2.57 -7.09
C ASP A 8 14.10 -2.07 -5.65
N LEU A 9 12.97 -1.53 -5.21
CA LEU A 9 12.74 -1.13 -3.82
C LEU A 9 11.89 -2.21 -3.13
N ARG A 10 12.39 -2.70 -1.99
CA ARG A 10 11.69 -3.66 -1.15
C ARG A 10 11.53 -3.09 0.26
N ALA A 11 10.30 -2.97 0.72
CA ALA A 11 9.95 -2.61 2.08
C ALA A 11 9.17 -3.75 2.75
N ILE A 12 9.56 -4.12 3.97
CA ILE A 12 8.91 -5.19 4.74
C ILE A 12 8.46 -4.61 6.07
N GLY A 13 7.21 -4.87 6.45
CA GLY A 13 6.61 -4.43 7.70
C GLY A 13 5.89 -5.57 8.41
N ARG A 14 5.93 -5.58 9.75
CA ARG A 14 5.15 -6.52 10.57
C ARG A 14 3.98 -5.77 11.21
N LEU A 15 2.80 -6.36 11.13
CA LEU A 15 1.55 -5.84 11.67
C LEU A 15 1.08 -6.71 12.86
N PRO A 16 0.16 -6.19 13.69
CA PRO A 16 -0.47 -6.97 14.75
C PRO A 16 -1.09 -8.29 14.23
N GLY A 17 -1.17 -9.30 15.09
CA GLY A 17 -1.65 -10.63 14.70
C GLY A 17 -0.64 -11.44 13.87
N GLY A 18 0.60 -10.96 13.75
CA GLY A 18 1.70 -11.66 13.08
C GLY A 18 1.70 -11.53 11.56
N LEU A 19 0.90 -10.62 11.02
CA LEU A 19 0.83 -10.30 9.60
C LEU A 19 2.15 -9.68 9.11
N GLU A 20 2.62 -10.14 7.96
CA GLU A 20 3.78 -9.55 7.27
C GLU A 20 3.30 -8.90 5.97
N VAL A 21 3.73 -7.66 5.75
CA VAL A 21 3.45 -6.91 4.52
C VAL A 21 4.76 -6.65 3.82
N GLU A 22 4.80 -6.97 2.54
CA GLU A 22 5.91 -6.68 1.67
C GLU A 22 5.45 -5.78 0.52
N ILE A 23 6.16 -4.68 0.30
CA ILE A 23 5.97 -3.79 -0.85
C ILE A 23 7.21 -3.93 -1.72
N ARG A 24 7.02 -4.31 -2.98
CA ARG A 24 8.04 -4.34 -4.02
C ARG A 24 7.68 -3.33 -5.09
N HIS A 25 8.55 -2.35 -5.31
CA HIS A 25 8.49 -1.46 -6.47
C HIS A 25 9.64 -1.81 -7.40
N ARG A 26 9.33 -1.99 -8.68
CA ARG A 26 10.28 -2.30 -9.74
C ARG A 26 10.09 -1.34 -10.88
N ARG A 27 11.17 -0.67 -11.27
CA ARG A 27 11.22 0.14 -12.49
C ARG A 27 12.07 -0.57 -13.54
N ALA A 28 11.55 -0.71 -14.75
CA ALA A 28 12.32 -1.27 -15.85
C ALA A 28 13.54 -0.39 -16.18
N ALA A 29 14.69 -1.03 -16.44
CA ALA A 29 15.92 -0.35 -16.81
C ALA A 29 15.73 0.49 -18.09
N GLY A 30 16.27 1.71 -18.09
CA GLY A 30 16.20 2.62 -19.24
C GLY A 30 14.89 3.41 -19.41
N GLY A 31 13.94 3.32 -18.46
CA GLY A 31 12.77 4.22 -18.39
C GLY A 31 11.66 3.98 -19.42
N THR A 32 11.81 3.00 -20.31
CA THR A 32 10.85 2.67 -21.38
C THR A 32 10.03 1.39 -21.12
N GLY A 33 10.14 0.80 -19.93
CA GLY A 33 9.35 -0.38 -19.55
C GLY A 33 8.32 -0.11 -18.44
N ALA A 34 7.49 -1.12 -18.15
CA ALA A 34 6.41 -1.01 -17.18
C ALA A 34 6.93 -0.72 -15.76
N GLU A 35 6.26 0.20 -15.08
CA GLU A 35 6.45 0.44 -13.65
C GLU A 35 5.50 -0.48 -12.88
N GLN A 36 6.05 -1.24 -11.92
CA GLN A 36 5.30 -2.24 -11.18
C GLN A 36 5.41 -2.00 -9.69
N VAL A 37 4.27 -1.99 -9.00
CA VAL A 37 4.18 -2.05 -7.53
C VAL A 37 3.40 -3.30 -7.15
N VAL A 38 4.00 -4.16 -6.33
CA VAL A 38 3.37 -5.37 -5.78
C VAL A 38 3.32 -5.24 -4.27
N VAL A 39 2.13 -5.38 -3.70
CA VAL A 39 1.92 -5.44 -2.25
C VAL A 39 1.48 -6.87 -1.90
N SER A 40 2.28 -7.55 -1.10
CA SER A 40 2.03 -8.92 -0.65
C SER A 40 1.76 -8.94 0.84
N VAL A 41 0.71 -9.64 1.27
CA VAL A 41 0.35 -9.78 2.69
C VAL A 41 0.37 -11.26 3.06
N THR A 42 1.13 -11.62 4.10
CA THR A 42 1.29 -12.99 4.58
C THR A 42 0.77 -13.10 6.02
N ALA A 43 -0.13 -14.06 6.27
CA ALA A 43 -0.70 -14.33 7.59
C ALA A 43 -0.19 -15.67 8.16
N PRO A 44 0.26 -15.74 9.42
CA PRO A 44 0.86 -16.95 10.00
C PRO A 44 -0.16 -18.05 10.36
N ALA A 45 -1.44 -17.70 10.56
CA ALA A 45 -2.51 -18.65 10.93
C ALA A 45 -3.49 -18.95 9.77
N GLY A 46 -3.08 -18.70 8.53
CA GLY A 46 -3.94 -18.78 7.36
C GLY A 46 -4.84 -17.55 7.18
N PHE A 47 -5.26 -17.31 5.94
CA PHE A 47 -6.12 -16.18 5.58
C PHE A 47 -7.53 -16.27 6.20
N GLU A 48 -7.88 -17.33 6.92
CA GLU A 48 -9.15 -17.47 7.61
C GLU A 48 -9.33 -16.48 8.76
N ALA A 49 -8.28 -16.24 9.56
CA ALA A 49 -8.36 -15.26 10.66
C ALA A 49 -8.41 -13.83 10.10
N TRP A 50 -7.65 -13.56 9.04
CA TRP A 50 -7.76 -12.32 8.26
C TRP A 50 -9.12 -12.19 7.57
N GLY A 51 -9.65 -13.28 7.03
CA GLY A 51 -10.96 -13.37 6.39
C GLY A 51 -12.07 -13.09 7.37
N ARG A 52 -12.05 -13.69 8.56
CA ARG A 52 -12.98 -13.38 9.67
C ARG A 52 -12.83 -11.93 10.14
N LEU A 53 -11.61 -11.40 10.21
CA LEU A 53 -11.39 -9.98 10.53
C LEU A 53 -11.94 -9.06 9.44
N MET A 54 -11.79 -9.40 8.16
CA MET A 54 -12.29 -8.70 6.97
C MET A 54 -13.80 -8.89 6.73
N GLU A 55 -14.39 -9.98 7.19
CA GLU A 55 -15.85 -10.22 7.19
C GLU A 55 -16.52 -9.45 8.35
N ALA A 56 -15.85 -9.41 9.51
CA ALA A 56 -16.33 -8.66 10.68
C ALA A 56 -16.12 -7.16 10.54
N SER A 57 -15.16 -6.72 9.72
CA SER A 57 -15.02 -5.33 9.29
C SER A 57 -15.72 -5.15 7.95
N ASN A 58 -16.14 -3.92 7.59
CA ASN A 58 -16.60 -3.69 6.23
C ASN A 58 -15.34 -3.57 5.34
N PRO A 59 -15.02 -4.57 4.50
CA PRO A 59 -13.74 -4.61 3.79
C PRO A 59 -13.65 -3.47 2.77
N MET A 60 -14.79 -3.02 2.23
CA MET A 60 -14.84 -1.86 1.36
C MET A 60 -14.43 -0.58 2.12
N LEU A 61 -14.91 -0.42 3.35
CA LEU A 61 -14.52 0.70 4.22
C LEU A 61 -13.03 0.66 4.58
N ALA A 62 -12.48 -0.52 4.87
CA ALA A 62 -11.05 -0.68 5.13
C ALA A 62 -10.21 -0.30 3.90
N TRP A 63 -10.60 -0.75 2.70
CA TRP A 63 -9.93 -0.39 1.45
C TRP A 63 -10.01 1.10 1.13
N ILE A 64 -11.16 1.74 1.38
CA ILE A 64 -11.31 3.19 1.20
C ILE A 64 -10.33 3.95 2.10
N GLN A 65 -10.23 3.60 3.39
CA GLN A 65 -9.31 4.27 4.31
C GLN A 65 -7.84 4.07 3.92
N VAL A 66 -7.47 2.88 3.44
CA VAL A 66 -6.11 2.59 2.96
C VAL A 66 -5.78 3.44 1.73
N VAL A 67 -6.71 3.53 0.76
CA VAL A 67 -6.53 4.34 -0.46
C VAL A 67 -6.45 5.82 -0.11
N GLU A 68 -7.31 6.33 0.77
CA GLU A 68 -7.27 7.71 1.27
C GLU A 68 -5.92 8.04 1.93
N ALA A 69 -5.42 7.16 2.81
CA ALA A 69 -4.14 7.36 3.48
C ALA A 69 -2.94 7.31 2.52
N ALA A 70 -2.96 6.39 1.55
CA ALA A 70 -1.89 6.24 0.57
C ALA A 70 -1.81 7.45 -0.39
N TRP A 71 -2.96 8.05 -0.75
CA TRP A 71 -3.00 9.22 -1.62
C TRP A 71 -2.85 10.56 -0.88
N ALA A 72 -3.01 10.60 0.44
CA ALA A 72 -2.94 11.83 1.24
C ALA A 72 -1.68 12.70 1.00
N PRO A 73 -0.46 12.15 0.85
CA PRO A 73 0.73 12.97 0.58
C PRO A 73 0.65 13.69 -0.77
N TRP A 74 0.14 13.04 -1.81
CA TRP A 74 -0.01 13.60 -3.14
C TRP A 74 -1.15 14.61 -3.23
N LEU A 75 -2.27 14.34 -2.54
CA LEU A 75 -3.39 15.27 -2.43
C LEU A 75 -2.98 16.55 -1.69
N ALA A 76 -2.16 16.43 -0.65
CA ALA A 76 -1.58 17.58 0.05
C ALA A 76 -0.67 18.41 -0.86
N LEU A 77 0.15 17.78 -1.70
CA LEU A 77 0.98 18.46 -2.70
C LEU A 77 0.15 19.17 -3.78
N MET A 78 -1.02 18.64 -4.11
CA MET A 78 -1.98 19.24 -5.06
C MET A 78 -2.83 20.36 -4.43
N GLY A 79 -2.62 20.69 -3.15
CA GLY A 79 -3.44 21.66 -2.42
C GLY A 79 -4.87 21.18 -2.11
N ILE A 80 -5.16 19.90 -2.38
CA ILE A 80 -6.44 19.27 -2.08
C ILE A 80 -6.40 18.83 -0.62
N SER A 81 -6.62 19.78 0.28
CA SER A 81 -6.94 19.47 1.67
C SER A 81 -8.39 19.01 1.72
N GLY A 82 -8.65 17.80 2.23
CA GLY A 82 -10.01 17.34 2.49
C GLY A 82 -10.80 18.37 3.34
N PRO A 83 -12.14 18.34 3.29
CA PRO A 83 -12.96 19.31 4.01
C PRO A 83 -12.54 19.35 5.48
N ARG A 84 -12.11 20.53 5.94
CA ARG A 84 -11.88 20.77 7.37
C ARG A 84 -13.23 20.67 8.06
N LEU A 85 -13.57 19.50 8.57
CA LEU A 85 -14.74 19.36 9.42
C LEU A 85 -14.54 20.27 10.64
N PRO A 86 -15.51 21.15 10.94
CA PRO A 86 -15.40 22.01 12.10
C PRO A 86 -15.37 21.13 13.36
N ARG A 87 -14.36 21.35 14.21
CA ARG A 87 -14.34 20.80 15.57
C ARG A 87 -15.60 21.26 16.29
N ARG A 88 -16.45 20.31 16.67
CA ARG A 88 -17.42 20.47 17.75
C ARG A 88 -16.81 19.93 19.03
#